data_AF-A0A1F2WVV3-F1
#
_entry.id   AF-A0A1F2WVV3-F1
#
_cell.length_a   1.000
_cell.length_b   1.000
_cell.length_c   1.000
_cell.angle_alpha   90.00
_cell.angle_beta   90.00
_cell.angle_gamma   90.00
#
_symmetry.space_group_name_H-M   'P 1'
#
loop_
_entity.id
_entity.type
_entity.pdbx_description
1 polymer ?
#
loop_
_entity_poly.entity_id
_entity_poly.type
_entity_poly.pdbx_seq_one_letter_code
_entity_poly.pdbx_strand_id
1 'polypeptide(L)'
;MVAIVIIVVGIVFLVKNAGWLGNDWDFQNWWALFILIPAFGSLTDAWNSYNAGGRRLSAKAARSLAFGLLFLAITVIFLLKLDWGKVWPVILIVVGLGMILGWRRD
;
A
#
# COMPACT_ATOMS: atom_id res chain seq x y z
N MET A 1 13.99 -17.75 4.15
CA MET A 1 12.73 -17.11 4.63
C MET A 1 11.69 -16.96 3.51
N VAL A 2 12.07 -16.47 2.32
CA VAL A 2 11.14 -16.30 1.16
C VAL A 2 10.43 -17.59 0.70
N ALA A 3 11.12 -18.74 0.74
CA ALA A 3 10.55 -20.03 0.33
C ALA A 3 9.31 -20.45 1.16
N ILE A 4 9.31 -20.17 2.46
CA ILE A 4 8.19 -20.50 3.35
C ILE A 4 6.97 -19.65 3.00
N VAL A 5 7.18 -18.37 2.69
CA VAL A 5 6.10 -17.45 2.28
C VAL A 5 5.46 -17.95 0.98
N ILE A 6 6.26 -18.38 0.00
CA ILE A 6 5.76 -18.90 -1.28
C ILE A 6 4.96 -20.19 -1.07
N ILE A 7 5.43 -21.11 -0.21
CA ILE A 7 4.72 -22.36 0.09
C ILE A 7 3.37 -22.08 0.76
N VAL A 8 3.35 -21.18 1.76
CA VAL A 8 2.11 -20.81 2.46
C VAL A 8 1.11 -20.16 1.49
N VAL A 9 1.58 -19.24 0.65
CA VAL A 9 0.74 -18.60 -0.38
C VAL A 9 0.17 -19.66 -1.35
N GLY A 10 1.00 -20.60 -1.80
CA GLY A 10 0.58 -21.70 -2.69
C GLY A 10 -0.50 -22.59 -2.06
N ILE A 11 -0.35 -22.95 -0.78
CA ILE A 11 -1.34 -23.74 -0.03
C ILE A 11 -2.68 -22.99 0.06
N VAL A 12 -2.65 -21.68 0.36
CA VAL A 12 -3.88 -20.86 0.41
C VAL A 12 -4.58 -20.81 -0.94
N PHE A 13 -3.83 -20.66 -2.05
CA PHE A 13 -4.40 -20.71 -3.39
C PHE A 13 -4.99 -22.08 -3.74
N LEU A 14 -4.34 -23.17 -3.32
CA LEU A 14 -4.79 -24.53 -3.60
C LEU A 14 -6.10 -24.85 -2.84
N VAL A 15 -6.17 -24.51 -1.56
CA VAL A 15 -7.39 -24.70 -0.74
C VAL A 15 -8.55 -23.84 -1.29
N LYS A 16 -8.27 -22.62 -1.76
CA LYS A 16 -9.28 -21.75 -2.38
C LYS A 16 -9.80 -22.31 -3.71
N ASN A 17 -8.90 -22.76 -4.60
CA ASN A 17 -9.29 -23.33 -5.90
C ASN A 17 -9.96 -24.71 -5.77
N ALA A 18 -9.68 -25.45 -4.70
CA ALA A 18 -10.35 -26.71 -4.40
C ALA A 18 -11.79 -26.54 -3.91
N GLY A 19 -12.27 -25.30 -3.70
CA GLY A 19 -13.64 -25.03 -3.26
C GLY A 19 -13.95 -25.47 -1.82
N TRP A 20 -12.92 -25.84 -1.04
CA TRP A 20 -13.05 -26.42 0.30
C TRP A 20 -13.52 -25.43 1.37
N LEU A 21 -13.45 -24.12 1.10
CA LEU A 21 -13.76 -23.06 2.06
C LEU A 21 -15.17 -22.46 1.94
N GLY A 22 -16.02 -22.98 1.05
CA GLY A 22 -17.37 -22.44 0.85
C GLY A 22 -17.38 -21.06 0.18
N ASN A 23 -18.45 -20.75 -0.55
CA ASN A 23 -18.55 -19.56 -1.40
C ASN A 23 -18.70 -18.24 -0.61
N ASP A 24 -18.86 -18.33 0.73
CA ASP A 24 -19.09 -17.18 1.62
C ASP A 24 -17.79 -16.54 2.16
N TRP A 25 -16.65 -17.21 2.02
CA TRP A 25 -15.33 -16.66 2.35
C TRP A 25 -14.78 -15.83 1.20
N ASP A 26 -15.48 -14.74 0.92
CA ASP A 26 -15.15 -13.83 -0.18
C ASP A 26 -14.02 -12.85 0.21
N PHE A 27 -13.01 -13.33 0.96
CA PHE A 27 -11.76 -12.63 1.26
C PHE A 27 -10.85 -12.58 0.02
N GLN A 28 -11.40 -12.34 -1.17
CA GLN A 28 -10.72 -12.42 -2.46
C GLN A 28 -9.42 -11.59 -2.51
N ASN A 29 -9.38 -10.49 -1.75
CA ASN A 29 -8.31 -9.51 -1.71
C ASN A 29 -7.42 -9.60 -0.46
N TRP A 30 -7.42 -10.71 0.27
CA TRP A 30 -6.57 -10.92 1.45
C TRP A 30 -5.07 -10.68 1.17
N TRP A 31 -4.64 -10.95 -0.06
CA TRP A 31 -3.28 -10.71 -0.54
C TRP A 31 -2.88 -9.22 -0.50
N ALA A 32 -3.85 -8.29 -0.47
CA ALA A 32 -3.58 -6.86 -0.35
C ALA A 32 -2.88 -6.49 0.96
N LEU A 33 -2.93 -7.36 1.98
CA LEU A 33 -2.13 -7.24 3.20
C LEU A 33 -0.63 -7.29 2.91
N PHE A 34 -0.19 -7.99 1.86
CA PHE A 34 1.22 -8.01 1.46
C PHE A 34 1.70 -6.66 0.95
N ILE A 35 0.80 -5.83 0.41
CA ILE A 35 1.11 -4.47 -0.04
C ILE A 35 1.42 -3.55 1.16
N LEU A 36 0.98 -3.91 2.38
CA LEU A 36 1.36 -3.17 3.59
C LEU A 36 2.85 -3.26 3.87
N ILE A 37 3.54 -4.33 3.46
CA ILE A 37 4.97 -4.52 3.72
C ILE A 37 5.79 -3.36 3.10
N PRO A 38 5.73 -3.09 1.78
CA PRO A 38 6.40 -1.93 1.20
C PRO A 38 5.79 -0.60 1.66
N ALA A 39 4.49 -0.55 2.00
CA ALA A 39 3.88 0.66 2.56
C ALA A 39 4.55 1.07 3.88
N PHE A 40 4.69 0.13 4.82
CA PHE A 40 5.35 0.36 6.11
C PHE A 40 6.83 0.68 5.95
N GLY A 41 7.53 0.02 5.02
CA GLY A 41 8.92 0.36 4.69
C GLY A 41 9.04 1.82 4.26
N SER A 42 8.22 2.24 3.30
CA SER A 42 8.22 3.61 2.78
C SER A 42 7.83 4.65 3.84
N LEU A 43 6.89 4.35 4.74
CA LEU A 43 6.50 5.25 5.83
C LEU A 43 7.59 5.36 6.90
N THR A 44 8.26 4.26 7.22
CA THR A 44 9.40 4.24 8.15
C THR A 44 10.56 5.07 7.59
N ASP A 45 10.85 4.94 6.30
CA ASP A 45 11.85 5.74 5.61
C ASP A 45 11.49 7.23 5.56
N ALA A 46 10.20 7.54 5.42
CA ALA A 46 9.71 8.92 5.51
C ALA A 46 9.95 9.50 6.90
N TRP A 47 9.63 8.75 7.96
CA TRP A 47 9.81 9.15 9.36
C TRP A 47 11.29 9.34 9.70
N ASN A 48 12.14 8.40 9.30
CA ASN A 48 13.59 8.49 9.51
C ASN A 48 14.18 9.69 8.77
N SER A 49 13.78 9.92 7.51
CA SER A 49 14.25 11.06 6.72
C SER A 49 13.77 12.40 7.29
N TYR A 50 12.57 12.44 7.88
CA TYR A 50 12.03 13.62 8.55
C TYR A 50 12.81 13.95 9.84
N ASN A 51 13.09 12.94 10.67
CA ASN A 51 13.85 13.12 11.91
C ASN A 51 15.32 13.49 11.63
N ALA A 52 15.97 12.82 10.68
CA ALA A 52 17.35 13.10 10.29
C ALA A 52 17.53 14.48 9.65
N GLY A 53 16.50 14.98 8.95
CA GLY A 53 16.48 16.31 8.34
C GLY A 53 16.12 17.45 9.29
N GLY A 54 16.14 17.24 10.61
CA GLY A 54 15.78 18.25 11.60
C GLY A 54 14.31 18.63 11.57
N ARG A 55 13.41 17.66 11.34
CA ARG A 55 11.94 17.84 11.25
C ARG A 55 11.49 18.71 10.08
N ARG A 56 12.29 18.75 9.01
CA ARG A 56 11.92 19.39 7.74
C ARG A 56 11.42 18.32 6.76
N LEU A 57 10.34 18.63 6.06
CA LEU A 57 9.86 17.83 4.93
C LEU A 57 10.85 18.00 3.76
N SER A 58 11.86 17.13 3.71
CA SER A 58 12.75 17.00 2.56
C SER A 58 12.02 16.31 1.41
N ALA A 59 12.46 16.54 0.15
CA ALA A 59 11.89 15.84 -0.99
C ALA A 59 12.01 14.30 -0.90
N LYS A 60 13.04 13.80 -0.20
CA LYS A 60 13.17 12.36 0.11
C LYS A 60 12.08 11.90 1.07
N ALA A 61 11.87 12.61 2.18
CA ALA A 61 10.81 12.30 3.13
C ALA A 61 9.41 12.40 2.50
N ALA A 62 9.17 13.44 1.71
CA ALA A 62 7.92 13.64 0.98
C ALA A 62 7.66 12.52 -0.05
N ARG A 63 8.69 12.11 -0.81
CA ARG A 63 8.58 10.97 -1.74
C ARG A 63 8.21 9.68 -1.01
N SER A 64 8.95 9.36 0.04
CA SER A 64 8.74 8.15 0.82
C SER A 64 7.36 8.15 1.51
N LEU A 65 6.89 9.31 1.96
CA LEU A 65 5.55 9.47 2.51
C LEU A 65 4.47 9.23 1.45
N ALA A 66 4.62 9.83 0.26
CA ALA A 66 3.64 9.69 -0.81
C ALA A 66 3.54 8.24 -1.31
N PHE A 67 4.67 7.55 -1.49
CA PHE A 67 4.68 6.12 -1.84
C PHE A 67 4.02 5.26 -0.75
N GLY A 68 4.30 5.52 0.52
CA GLY A 68 3.69 4.81 1.64
C GLY A 68 2.17 4.99 1.69
N LEU A 69 1.71 6.24 1.54
CA LEU A 69 0.28 6.58 1.48
C LEU A 69 -0.42 5.99 0.26
N LEU A 70 0.24 5.96 -0.89
CA LEU A 70 -0.28 5.34 -2.11
C LEU A 70 -0.51 3.84 -1.90
N PHE A 71 0.47 3.12 -1.36
CA PHE A 71 0.33 1.69 -1.09
C PHE A 71 -0.73 1.40 -0.03
N LEU A 72 -0.84 2.23 1.02
CA LEU A 72 -1.94 2.13 1.98
C LEU A 72 -3.30 2.31 1.30
N ALA A 73 -3.46 3.33 0.45
CA ALA A 73 -4.70 3.57 -0.26
C ALA A 73 -5.07 2.37 -1.16
N ILE A 74 -4.09 1.82 -1.88
CA ILE A 74 -4.28 0.61 -2.69
C ILE A 74 -4.71 -0.57 -1.83
N THR A 75 -4.05 -0.82 -0.68
CA THR A 75 -4.46 -1.88 0.25
C THR A 75 -5.91 -1.71 0.70
N VAL A 76 -6.30 -0.50 1.10
CA VAL A 76 -7.68 -0.21 1.55
C VAL A 76 -8.68 -0.45 0.42
N ILE A 77 -8.37 -0.03 -0.80
CA ILE A 77 -9.24 -0.24 -1.97
C ILE A 77 -9.49 -1.72 -2.22
N PHE A 78 -8.43 -2.52 -2.21
CA PHE A 78 -8.56 -3.96 -2.42
C PHE A 78 -9.27 -4.64 -1.23
N LEU A 79 -8.89 -4.34 0.01
CA LEU A 79 -9.52 -4.96 1.19
C LEU A 79 -11.02 -4.64 1.29
N LEU A 80 -11.42 -3.41 1.00
CA LEU A 80 -12.82 -2.97 1.05
C LEU A 80 -13.57 -3.21 -0.26
N LYS A 81 -12.94 -3.84 -1.27
CA LYS A 81 -13.51 -4.07 -2.61
C LYS A 81 -14.11 -2.79 -3.22
N LEU A 82 -13.45 -1.67 -2.98
CA LEU A 82 -13.92 -0.38 -3.50
C LEU A 82 -13.83 -0.38 -5.02
N ASP A 83 -14.85 0.22 -5.65
CA ASP A 83 -14.91 0.38 -7.10
C ASP A 83 -13.77 1.28 -7.58
N TRP A 84 -12.81 0.71 -8.32
CA TRP A 84 -11.64 1.42 -8.85
C TRP A 84 -12.04 2.65 -9.65
N GLY A 85 -13.15 2.59 -10.40
CA GLY A 85 -13.67 3.70 -11.21
C GLY A 85 -14.11 4.91 -10.40
N LYS A 86 -14.45 4.71 -9.11
CA LYS A 86 -14.83 5.78 -8.18
C LYS A 86 -13.67 6.31 -7.36
N VAL A 87 -12.66 5.49 -7.07
CA VAL A 87 -11.57 5.86 -6.14
C VAL A 87 -10.37 6.50 -6.82
N TRP A 88 -10.05 6.14 -8.07
CA TRP A 88 -8.89 6.69 -8.78
C TRP A 88 -8.82 8.24 -8.85
N PRO A 89 -9.94 9.02 -8.96
CA PRO A 89 -9.87 10.48 -8.98
C PRO A 89 -9.39 11.05 -7.64
N VAL A 90 -9.70 10.38 -6.52
CA VAL A 90 -9.26 10.79 -5.18
C VAL A 90 -7.74 10.70 -5.07
N ILE A 91 -7.13 9.65 -5.64
CA ILE A 91 -5.67 9.49 -5.69
C ILE A 91 -5.03 10.65 -6.46
N LEU A 92 -5.61 11.04 -7.61
CA LEU A 92 -5.12 12.18 -8.41
C LEU A 92 -5.22 13.50 -7.65
N ILE A 93 -6.30 13.73 -6.90
CA ILE A 93 -6.45 14.93 -6.07
C ILE A 93 -5.36 14.96 -5.00
N VAL A 94 -5.12 13.84 -4.30
CA VAL A 94 -4.08 13.75 -3.25
C VAL A 94 -2.68 13.98 -3.83
N VAL A 95 -2.36 13.38 -4.98
CA VAL A 95 -1.07 13.58 -5.66
C VAL A 95 -0.93 15.02 -6.14
N GLY A 96 -1.97 15.60 -6.75
CA GLY A 96 -1.99 16.99 -7.21
C GLY A 96 -1.81 17.99 -6.07
N LEU A 97 -2.48 17.76 -4.93
CA LEU A 97 -2.28 18.55 -3.71
C LEU A 97 -0.84 18.43 -3.19
N GLY A 98 -0.28 17.21 -3.19
CA GLY A 98 1.12 16.99 -2.82
C GLY A 98 2.11 17.79 -3.69
N MET A 99 1.85 17.86 -5.00
CA MET A 99 2.65 18.67 -5.92
C MET A 99 2.56 20.17 -5.62
N ILE A 100 1.36 20.68 -5.32
CA ILE A 100 1.14 22.10 -4.96
C ILE A 100 1.83 22.45 -3.64
N LEU A 101 1.76 21.55 -2.65
CA LEU A 101 2.32 21.73 -1.32
C LEU A 101 3.86 21.64 -1.26
N GLY A 102 4.52 21.44 -2.41
CA GLY A 102 5.96 21.65 -2.52
C GLY A 102 6.80 20.40 -2.74
N TRP A 103 6.24 19.33 -3.31
CA TRP A 103 7.06 18.18 -3.77
C TRP A 103 8.11 18.58 -4.83
N ARG A 104 7.97 19.77 -5.43
CA ARG A 104 8.79 20.37 -6.49
C ARG A 104 9.66 21.55 -5.99
N ARG A 105 10.21 21.48 -4.78
CA ARG A 105 11.21 22.46 -4.32
C ARG A 105 12.53 21.77 -3.98
N ASP A 106 13.11 21.16 -5.00
CA ASP A 106 14.56 21.04 -5.18
C ASP A 106 14.89 21.67 -6.54
#